data_AF-A0A7W5YR15-F1
#
_entry.id   AF-A0A7W5YR15-F1
#
_cell.length_a   1.000
_cell.length_b   1.000
_cell.length_c   1.000
_cell.angle_alpha   90.00
_cell.angle_beta   90.00
_cell.angle_gamma   90.00
#
_symmetry.space_group_name_H-M   'P 1'
#
loop_
_entity.id
_entity.type
_entity.pdbx_description
1 polymer ?
#
loop_
_entity_poly.entity_id
_entity_poly.type
_entity_poly.pdbx_seq_one_letter_code
_entity_poly.pdbx_strand_id
1 'polypeptide(L)'
;MAAVVAGGRVILAAGGDEQGFAFWDLESGELVRGAGFDDPYLAAITEVRGEGPPLFVTATQYADEIHVWGLSDEHGGDLICDPLTGHEDAVVALDTAVIGDRVLAVSGGEDATVFQTLAR
;
A
#
# COMPACT_ATOMS: atom_id res chain seq x y z
N MET A 1 -7.73 -1.83 -5.35
CA MET A 1 -7.40 -3.18 -4.83
C MET A 1 -6.11 -3.66 -5.47
N ALA A 2 -5.31 -4.45 -4.75
CA ALA A 2 -4.08 -5.08 -5.25
C ALA A 2 -3.92 -6.48 -4.62
N ALA A 3 -3.20 -7.39 -5.27
CA ALA A 3 -2.98 -8.73 -4.73
C ALA A 3 -1.56 -9.22 -5.02
N VAL A 4 -0.98 -9.94 -4.06
CA VAL A 4 0.41 -10.44 -4.11
C VAL A 4 0.47 -11.90 -3.68
N VAL A 5 1.58 -12.57 -3.97
CA VAL A 5 1.89 -13.90 -3.42
C VAL A 5 2.99 -13.76 -2.38
N ALA A 6 2.71 -14.09 -1.12
CA ALA A 6 3.63 -14.03 0.02
C ALA A 6 3.64 -15.37 0.75
N GLY A 7 4.80 -15.99 0.97
CA GLY A 7 4.90 -17.25 1.70
C GLY A 7 4.05 -18.40 1.13
N GLY A 8 3.76 -18.37 -0.18
CA GLY A 8 2.88 -19.34 -0.86
C GLY A 8 1.39 -19.02 -0.79
N ARG A 9 0.98 -17.95 -0.10
CA ARG A 9 -0.41 -17.49 0.04
C ARG A 9 -0.68 -16.30 -0.86
N VAL A 10 -1.91 -16.16 -1.32
CA VAL A 10 -2.34 -14.96 -2.06
C VAL A 10 -2.92 -13.97 -1.06
N ILE A 11 -2.29 -12.82 -0.89
CA ILE A 11 -2.80 -11.76 -0.04
C ILE A 11 -3.49 -10.70 -0.90
N LEU A 12 -4.77 -10.46 -0.62
CA LEU A 12 -5.54 -9.37 -1.21
C LEU A 12 -5.47 -8.15 -0.30
N ALA A 13 -5.29 -6.99 -0.90
CA ALA A 13 -5.46 -5.70 -0.26
C ALA A 13 -6.55 -4.88 -0.95
N ALA A 14 -7.55 -4.46 -0.17
CA ALA A 14 -8.70 -3.72 -0.67
C ALA A 14 -9.32 -2.85 0.44
N GLY A 15 -10.01 -1.81 0.02
CA GLY A 15 -10.72 -0.82 0.82
C GLY A 15 -11.58 0.01 -0.13
N GLY A 16 -12.31 1.00 0.38
CA GLY A 16 -13.18 1.83 -0.44
C GLY A 16 -13.65 3.10 0.26
N ASP A 17 -14.60 3.80 -0.35
CA ASP A 17 -15.04 5.15 0.05
C ASP A 17 -15.50 5.29 1.51
N GLU A 18 -15.93 4.19 2.14
CA GLU A 18 -16.40 4.19 3.54
C GLU A 18 -15.67 3.16 4.41
N GLN A 19 -14.59 2.56 3.91
CA GLN A 19 -13.84 1.52 4.62
C GLN A 19 -12.34 1.71 4.44
N GLY A 20 -11.61 1.66 5.56
CA GLY A 20 -10.17 1.49 5.55
C GLY A 20 -9.75 0.22 4.79
N PHE A 21 -8.47 0.10 4.50
CA PHE A 21 -7.97 -1.09 3.83
C PHE A 21 -7.92 -2.30 4.78
N ALA A 22 -8.03 -3.49 4.22
CA ALA A 22 -7.74 -4.72 4.94
C ALA A 22 -6.91 -5.66 4.06
N PHE A 23 -6.28 -6.64 4.71
CA PHE A 23 -5.53 -7.72 4.07
C PHE A 23 -6.20 -9.05 4.35
N TRP A 24 -6.40 -9.85 3.30
CA TRP A 24 -7.00 -11.18 3.39
C TRP A 24 -6.10 -12.24 2.78
N ASP A 25 -6.00 -13.39 3.43
CA ASP A 25 -5.49 -14.61 2.82
C ASP A 25 -6.60 -15.19 1.94
N LEU A 26 -6.43 -15.16 0.62
CA LEU A 26 -7.45 -15.64 -0.31
C LEU A 26 -7.55 -17.17 -0.37
N GLU A 27 -6.54 -17.90 0.11
CA GLU A 27 -6.58 -19.36 0.13
C GLU A 27 -7.47 -19.85 1.28
N SER A 28 -7.28 -19.31 2.48
CA SER A 28 -8.09 -19.65 3.66
C SER A 28 -9.37 -18.84 3.78
N GLY A 29 -9.43 -17.64 3.17
CA GLY A 29 -10.47 -16.65 3.37
C GLY A 29 -10.35 -15.88 4.70
N GLU A 30 -9.26 -16.07 5.44
CA GLU A 30 -9.05 -15.43 6.74
C GLU A 30 -8.53 -14.00 6.60
N LEU A 31 -8.93 -13.15 7.54
CA LEU A 31 -8.42 -11.80 7.66
C LEU A 31 -7.01 -11.84 8.24
N VAL A 32 -6.06 -11.28 7.50
CA VAL A 32 -4.67 -11.11 7.95
C VAL A 32 -4.54 -9.83 8.76
N ARG A 33 -5.16 -8.73 8.29
CA ARG A 33 -5.30 -7.46 8.99
C ARG A 33 -6.65 -6.83 8.64
N GLY A 34 -7.37 -6.41 9.66
CA GLY A 34 -8.59 -5.62 9.49
C GLY A 34 -8.31 -4.12 9.43
N ALA A 35 -9.17 -3.39 8.72
CA ALA A 35 -9.28 -1.96 8.86
C ALA A 35 -9.69 -1.63 10.30
N GLY A 36 -8.92 -0.80 10.98
CA GLY A 36 -9.32 -0.13 12.21
C GLY A 36 -10.48 0.84 11.96
N PHE A 37 -11.26 1.15 13.00
CA PHE A 37 -12.34 2.13 12.90
C PHE A 37 -11.83 3.54 12.54
N ASP A 38 -10.62 3.86 12.99
CA ASP A 38 -9.95 5.15 12.74
C ASP A 38 -8.98 5.07 11.53
N ASP A 39 -8.96 3.94 10.81
CA ASP A 39 -8.10 3.83 9.63
C ASP A 39 -8.68 4.67 8.49
N PRO A 40 -7.81 5.40 7.76
CA PRO A 40 -8.24 6.33 6.72
C PRO A 40 -8.81 5.61 5.50
N TYR A 41 -9.77 6.26 4.83
CA TYR A 41 -10.41 5.72 3.63
C TYR A 41 -9.42 5.53 2.49
N LEU A 42 -9.46 4.35 1.86
CA LEU A 42 -8.52 3.99 0.83
C LEU A 42 -8.88 4.66 -0.50
N ALA A 43 -8.02 5.55 -1.00
CA ALA A 43 -8.16 6.15 -2.33
C ALA A 43 -7.53 5.26 -3.40
N ALA A 44 -6.29 4.83 -3.16
CA ALA A 44 -5.54 4.01 -4.10
C ALA A 44 -4.67 2.99 -3.37
N ILE A 45 -4.41 1.88 -4.05
CA ILE A 45 -3.50 0.85 -3.58
C ILE A 45 -2.81 0.17 -4.75
N THR A 46 -1.53 -0.13 -4.59
CA THR A 46 -0.74 -0.89 -5.55
C THR A 46 0.24 -1.82 -4.84
N GLU A 47 0.75 -2.79 -5.57
CA GLU A 47 1.81 -3.70 -5.13
C GLU A 47 3.17 -3.14 -5.53
N VAL A 48 4.20 -3.41 -4.73
CA VAL A 48 5.60 -3.30 -5.16
C VAL A 48 6.10 -4.68 -5.59
N ARG A 49 6.45 -4.82 -6.87
CA ARG A 49 7.04 -6.06 -7.42
C ARG A 49 8.54 -5.92 -7.55
N GLY A 50 9.31 -6.49 -6.63
CA GLY A 50 10.78 -6.47 -6.68
C GLY A 50 11.41 -7.72 -6.10
N GLU A 51 12.74 -7.69 -5.98
CA GLU A 51 13.50 -8.70 -5.25
C GLU A 51 13.28 -8.49 -3.74
N GLY A 52 12.48 -9.36 -3.10
CA GLY A 52 12.19 -9.29 -1.67
C GLY A 52 10.76 -9.71 -1.32
N PRO A 53 10.37 -9.58 -0.03
CA PRO A 53 8.98 -9.77 0.38
C PRO A 53 8.06 -8.79 -0.34
N PRO A 54 6.85 -9.21 -0.75
CA PRO A 54 5.90 -8.33 -1.40
C PRO A 54 5.45 -7.21 -0.46
N LEU A 55 5.30 -6.01 -1.01
CA LEU A 55 4.81 -4.84 -0.28
C LEU A 55 3.55 -4.29 -0.93
N PHE A 56 2.72 -3.64 -0.13
CA PHE A 56 1.65 -2.79 -0.60
C PHE A 56 1.97 -1.32 -0.36
N VAL A 57 1.55 -0.47 -1.28
CA VAL A 57 1.58 0.99 -1.11
C VAL A 57 0.14 1.47 -1.15
N THR A 58 -0.27 2.23 -0.14
CA THR A 58 -1.62 2.79 -0.05
C THR A 58 -1.58 4.31 0.04
N ALA A 59 -2.59 4.92 -0.56
CA ALA A 59 -2.91 6.33 -0.44
C ALA A 59 -4.36 6.47 0.01
N THR A 60 -4.65 7.54 0.72
CA THR A 60 -5.95 7.74 1.36
C THR A 60 -6.64 8.97 0.79
N GLN A 61 -7.97 9.03 0.91
CA GLN A 61 -8.76 10.10 0.28
C GLN A 61 -8.56 11.48 0.92
N TYR A 62 -8.11 11.54 2.18
CA TYR A 62 -8.08 12.80 2.94
C TYR A 62 -6.75 13.05 3.66
N ALA A 63 -5.77 12.18 3.51
CA ALA A 63 -4.42 12.40 3.99
C ALA A 63 -3.46 12.62 2.82
N ASP A 64 -2.45 13.43 3.07
CA ASP A 64 -1.32 13.76 2.21
C ASP A 64 -0.17 12.73 2.31
N GLU A 65 -0.44 11.60 2.97
CA GLU A 65 0.53 10.57 3.30
C GLU A 65 0.38 9.32 2.45
N ILE A 66 1.51 8.78 2.02
CA ILE A 66 1.60 7.47 1.38
C ILE A 66 2.18 6.48 2.38
N HIS A 67 1.51 5.34 2.54
CA HIS A 67 1.89 4.31 3.50
C HIS A 67 2.44 3.08 2.78
N VAL A 68 3.48 2.46 3.34
CA VAL A 68 4.12 1.27 2.80
C VAL A 68 4.02 0.13 3.80
N TRP A 69 3.41 -0.96 3.35
CA TRP A 69 3.06 -2.11 4.19
C TRP A 69 3.86 -3.33 3.77
N GLY A 70 4.48 -3.98 4.75
CA GLY A 70 5.18 -5.24 4.59
C GLY A 70 4.34 -6.42 5.00
N LEU A 71 4.46 -7.51 4.25
CA LEU A 71 3.96 -8.81 4.66
C LEU A 71 5.12 -9.64 5.19
N SER A 72 5.11 -9.98 6.48
CA SER A 72 5.98 -11.03 7.02
C SER A 72 5.19 -12.31 7.23
N ASP A 73 5.88 -13.46 7.26
CA ASP A 73 5.25 -14.77 7.44
C ASP A 73 4.52 -14.92 8.79
N GLU A 74 4.90 -14.11 9.77
CA GLU A 74 4.39 -14.13 11.15
C GLU A 74 3.41 -12.99 11.47
N HIS A 75 3.57 -11.84 10.82
CA HIS A 75 2.67 -10.68 10.90
C HIS A 75 2.47 -10.10 9.49
N GLY A 76 1.25 -10.21 8.97
CA GLY A 76 0.92 -9.61 7.69
C GLY A 76 0.41 -8.18 7.86
N GLY A 77 1.10 -7.23 7.23
CA GLY A 77 0.53 -5.92 6.95
C GLY A 77 0.92 -4.80 7.89
N ASP A 78 2.13 -4.80 8.43
CA ASP A 78 2.61 -3.68 9.25
C ASP A 78 3.28 -2.60 8.40
N LEU A 79 3.26 -1.37 8.89
CA LEU A 79 4.06 -0.30 8.30
C LEU A 79 5.55 -0.64 8.44
N ILE A 80 6.28 -0.57 7.34
CA ILE A 80 7.73 -0.86 7.35
C ILE A 80 8.59 0.40 7.46
N CYS A 81 7.98 1.57 7.29
CA CYS A 81 8.62 2.87 7.44
C CYS A 81 7.59 3.91 7.88
N ASP A 82 8.09 5.09 8.27
CA ASP A 82 7.24 6.26 8.46
C ASP A 82 6.50 6.62 7.15
N PRO A 83 5.29 7.21 7.22
CA PRO A 83 4.56 7.62 6.03
C PRO A 83 5.39 8.57 5.17
N LEU A 84 5.31 8.39 3.86
CA LEU A 84 5.95 9.30 2.91
C LEU A 84 5.09 10.55 2.79
N THR A 85 5.68 11.69 3.14
CA THR A 85 5.04 13.00 3.17
C THR A 85 5.53 13.88 2.02
N GLY A 86 4.75 14.90 1.65
CA GLY A 86 5.14 15.90 0.65
C GLY A 86 4.06 16.22 -0.37
N HIS A 87 2.97 15.44 -0.43
CA HIS A 87 1.74 15.93 -1.03
C HIS A 87 1.14 17.04 -0.17
N GLU A 88 0.37 17.92 -0.79
CA GLU A 88 -0.40 18.96 -0.08
C GLU A 88 -1.91 18.68 -0.14
N ASP A 89 -2.33 17.65 -0.89
CA ASP A 89 -3.72 17.23 -1.04
C ASP A 89 -3.83 15.71 -1.26
N ALA A 90 -5.07 15.22 -1.38
CA ALA A 90 -5.41 13.83 -1.57
C ALA A 90 -4.63 13.18 -2.72
N VAL A 91 -4.04 12.02 -2.43
CA VAL A 91 -3.40 11.17 -3.43
C VAL A 91 -4.44 10.21 -4.00
N VAL A 92 -4.76 10.39 -5.28
CA VAL A 92 -5.86 9.65 -5.96
C VAL A 92 -5.35 8.52 -6.87
N ALA A 93 -4.05 8.49 -7.15
CA ALA A 93 -3.43 7.48 -7.99
C ALA A 93 -2.07 7.04 -7.43
N LEU A 94 -1.79 5.75 -7.53
CA LEU A 94 -0.51 5.13 -7.20
C LEU A 94 -0.09 4.15 -8.29
N ASP A 95 1.20 4.14 -8.60
CA ASP A 95 1.84 3.08 -9.38
C ASP A 95 3.25 2.81 -8.84
N THR A 96 3.82 1.65 -9.17
CA THR A 96 5.20 1.34 -8.81
C THR A 96 5.99 0.88 -10.02
N ALA A 97 7.30 1.16 -9.99
CA ALA A 97 8.24 0.68 -10.98
C ALA A 97 9.51 0.19 -10.29
N VAL A 98 10.16 -0.80 -10.88
CA VAL A 98 11.50 -1.23 -10.44
C VAL A 98 12.52 -0.88 -11.51
N ILE A 99 13.56 -0.15 -11.08
CA ILE A 99 14.70 0.23 -11.92
C ILE A 99 15.96 -0.31 -11.25
N GLY A 100 16.47 -1.42 -11.76
CA GLY A 100 17.61 -2.12 -11.14
C GLY A 100 17.24 -2.66 -9.77
N ASP A 101 17.96 -2.23 -8.73
CA ASP A 101 17.72 -2.58 -7.32
C ASP A 101 16.83 -1.54 -6.58
N ARG A 102 16.17 -0.64 -7.31
CA ARG A 102 15.39 0.46 -6.73
C ARG A 102 13.92 0.31 -7.06
N VAL A 103 13.09 0.40 -6.03
CA VAL A 103 11.65 0.55 -6.15
C VAL A 103 11.33 2.03 -6.26
N LEU A 104 10.45 2.41 -7.18
CA LEU A 104 9.89 3.73 -7.27
C LEU A 104 8.39 3.61 -7.03
N ALA A 105 7.87 4.36 -6.07
CA ALA A 105 6.44 4.69 -6.06
C ALA A 105 6.25 6.00 -6.84
N VAL A 106 5.21 6.04 -7.65
CA VAL A 106 4.72 7.25 -8.33
C VAL A 106 3.31 7.49 -7.83
N SER A 107 3.06 8.69 -7.34
CA SER A 107 1.74 9.12 -6.91
C SER A 107 1.26 10.30 -7.74
N GLY A 108 -0.06 10.40 -7.92
CA GLY A 108 -0.71 11.58 -8.47
C GLY A 108 -1.78 12.07 -7.50
N GLY A 109 -1.71 13.35 -7.14
CA GLY A 109 -2.67 14.00 -6.26
C GLY A 109 -3.45 15.13 -6.93
N GLU A 110 -4.46 15.65 -6.23
CA GLU A 110 -5.20 16.84 -6.67
C GLU A 110 -4.33 18.12 -6.67
N ASP A 111 -3.20 18.07 -5.98
CA ASP A 111 -2.16 19.11 -5.90
C ASP A 111 -1.26 19.24 -7.15
N ALA A 112 -1.56 18.49 -8.22
CA ALA A 112 -0.76 18.42 -9.46
C ALA A 112 0.72 18.03 -9.24
N THR A 113 1.04 17.40 -8.12
CA THR A 113 2.40 16.95 -7.78
C THR A 113 2.55 15.46 -8.06
N VAL A 114 3.73 15.08 -8.55
CA VAL A 114 4.16 13.69 -8.65
C VAL A 114 5.26 13.45 -7.64
N PHE A 115 5.00 12.61 -6.64
CA PHE A 115 5.99 12.26 -5.63
C PHE A 115 6.70 10.95 -6.02
N GLN A 116 8.02 10.90 -5.82
CA GLN A 116 8.86 9.74 -6.08
C GLN A 116 9.74 9.46 -4.87
N THR A 117 9.59 8.29 -4.26
CA THR A 117 10.59 7.73 -3.36
C THR A 117 10.34 6.25 -3.11
N LEU A 118 11.43 5.47 -3.02
CA LEU A 118 11.64 4.30 -2.17
C LEU A 118 13.10 3.85 -2.38
N ALA A 119 13.99 4.20 -1.46
CA ALA A 119 15.41 3.84 -1.57
C ALA A 119 15.76 2.73 -0.58
N ARG A 120 16.18 1.58 -1.14
CA ARG A 120 16.79 0.37 -0.55
C ARG A 120 16.15 -0.25 0.67
#